data_AF-A0A497QHB5-F1
#
_entry.id   AF-A0A497QHB5-F1
#
_cell.length_a   1.000
_cell.length_b   1.000
_cell.length_c   1.000
_cell.angle_alpha   90.00
_cell.angle_beta   90.00
_cell.angle_gamma   90.00
#
_symmetry.space_group_name_H-M   'P 1'
#
loop_
_entity.id
_entity.type
_entity.pdbx_description
1 polymer ?
#
loop_
_entity_poly.entity_id
_entity_poly.type
_entity_poly.pdbx_seq_one_letter_code
_entity_poly.pdbx_strand_id
1 'polypeptide(L)' 'GNLFNLITFTSRAIPKISSITDIYPVADFYEREIMDLFGVEFEGHPKPRRFILPDNWPKNVYPLRKR' A
#
# COMPACT_ATOMS: atom_id res chain seq x y z
N GLY A 1 0.01 28.86 -7.12
CA GLY A 1 0.80 27.81 -6.45
C GLY A 1 1.00 26.68 -7.42
N ASN A 2 2.17 26.04 -7.42
CA ASN A 2 2.45 24.93 -8.33
C ASN A 2 1.89 23.64 -7.74
N LEU A 3 1.11 22.90 -8.53
CA LEU A 3 0.62 21.57 -8.20
C LEU A 3 1.43 20.56 -9.00
N PHE A 4 2.01 19.58 -8.31
CA PHE A 4 2.73 18.48 -8.92
C PHE A 4 2.03 17.16 -8.59
N ASN A 5 1.92 16.28 -9.59
CA ASN A 5 1.43 14.92 -9.42
C ASN A 5 2.58 13.96 -9.73
N LEU A 6 2.88 13.06 -8.79
CA LEU A 6 3.92 12.05 -8.92
C LEU A 6 3.27 10.68 -8.97
N ILE A 7 3.58 9.90 -10.00
CA ILE A 7 3.04 8.57 -10.22
C ILE A 7 4.20 7.60 -10.35
N THR A 8 4.09 6.45 -9.70
CA THR A 8 5.02 5.33 -9.83
C THR A 8 4.26 4.08 -10.26
N PHE A 9 4.99 3.14 -10.86
CA PHE A 9 4.44 1.87 -11.35
C PHE A 9 5.23 0.71 -10.75
N THR A 10 4.54 -0.39 -10.46
CA THR A 10 5.17 -1.64 -10.00
C THR A 10 4.60 -2.83 -10.75
N SER A 11 5.36 -3.92 -10.81
CA SER A 11 4.94 -5.12 -11.55
C SER A 11 3.90 -5.91 -10.77
N ARG A 12 3.02 -6.63 -11.47
CA ARG A 12 2.05 -7.53 -10.81
C ARG A 12 2.72 -8.74 -10.16
N ALA A 13 3.84 -9.21 -10.73
CA ALA A 13 4.58 -10.37 -10.24
C ALA A 13 5.31 -10.05 -8.93
N ILE A 14 5.82 -8.83 -8.80
CA ILE A 14 6.57 -8.34 -7.65
C ILE A 14 6.03 -6.94 -7.32
N PRO A 15 4.88 -6.85 -6.63
CA PRO A 15 4.22 -5.57 -6.34
C PRO A 15 4.87 -4.89 -5.13
N LYS A 16 6.10 -4.42 -5.29
CA LYS A 16 6.89 -3.75 -4.25
C LYS A 16 7.13 -2.28 -4.58
N ILE A 17 7.06 -1.42 -3.58
CA ILE A 17 7.28 0.03 -3.67
C ILE A 17 7.99 0.51 -2.39
N SER A 18 8.82 1.55 -2.47
CA SER A 18 9.40 2.19 -1.27
C SER A 18 8.34 3.02 -0.54
N SER A 19 8.27 2.87 0.78
CA SER A 19 7.44 3.73 1.63
C SER A 19 7.95 5.17 1.60
N ILE A 20 7.03 6.12 1.72
CA ILE A 20 7.32 7.54 1.91
C ILE A 20 6.98 8.01 3.33
N THR A 21 6.70 7.09 4.26
CA THR A 21 6.31 7.42 5.64
C THR A 21 7.41 8.14 6.44
N ASP A 22 8.67 7.96 6.05
CA ASP A 22 9.83 8.67 6.59
C ASP A 22 9.82 10.17 6.22
N ILE A 23 9.30 10.52 5.04
CA ILE A 23 9.14 11.90 4.57
C ILE A 23 7.79 12.46 5.01
N TYR A 24 6.72 11.68 4.85
CA TYR A 24 5.34 12.06 5.10
C TYR A 24 4.66 11.04 6.04
N PRO A 25 4.68 11.27 7.37
CA PRO A 25 4.12 10.32 8.33
C PRO A 25 2.63 9.98 8.12
N VAL A 26 1.88 10.90 7.50
CA VAL A 26 0.45 10.71 7.17
C VAL A 26 0.26 9.60 6.12
N ALA A 27 1.30 9.25 5.36
CA ALA A 27 1.27 8.13 4.42
C ALA A 27 1.02 6.77 5.11
N ASP A 28 1.16 6.66 6.44
CA ASP A 28 0.97 5.41 7.17
C ASP A 28 -0.37 4.73 6.84
N PHE A 29 -1.45 5.51 6.90
CA PHE A 29 -2.81 5.00 6.68
C PHE A 29 -3.04 4.61 5.23
N TYR A 30 -2.58 5.44 4.28
CA TYR A 30 -2.77 5.22 2.85
C TYR A 30 -1.97 4.00 2.36
N GLU A 31 -0.72 3.88 2.78
CA GLU A 31 0.10 2.72 2.43
C GLU A 31 -0.52 1.44 2.99
N ARG A 32 -1.00 1.45 4.24
CA ARG A 32 -1.66 0.29 4.85
C ARG A 32 -2.97 -0.09 4.18
N GLU A 33 -3.76 0.89 3.74
CA GLU A 33 -4.95 0.66 2.91
C GLU A 33 -4.57 -0.03 1.59
N ILE A 34 -3.54 0.46 0.89
CA ILE A 34 -3.08 -0.12 -0.37
C ILE A 34 -2.54 -1.54 -0.16
N MET A 35 -1.77 -1.78 0.90
CA MET A 35 -1.29 -3.12 1.27
C MET A 35 -2.45 -4.10 1.45
N ASP A 36 -3.49 -3.70 2.17
CA ASP A 36 -4.62 -4.57 2.52
C ASP A 36 -5.55 -4.83 1.33
N LEU A 37 -5.82 -3.81 0.51
CA LEU A 37 -6.83 -3.90 -0.56
C LEU A 37 -6.27 -4.33 -1.91
N PHE A 38 -5.00 -4.03 -2.21
CA PHE A 38 -4.34 -4.32 -3.49
C PHE A 38 -3.18 -5.32 -3.38
N GLY A 39 -2.63 -5.53 -2.18
CA GLY A 39 -1.52 -6.47 -1.97
C GLY A 39 -0.19 -5.98 -2.49
N VAL A 40 0.04 -4.67 -2.43
CA VAL A 40 1.36 -4.05 -2.65
C VAL A 40 2.15 -4.16 -1.35
N GLU A 41 3.46 -4.40 -1.41
CA GLU A 41 4.35 -4.34 -0.25
C GLU A 41 5.12 -3.02 -0.24
N PHE A 42 5.08 -2.30 0.88
CA PHE A 42 5.84 -1.05 1.07
C PHE A 42 7.12 -1.31 1.87
N GLU A 43 8.28 -1.16 1.23
CA GLU A 43 9.59 -1.34 1.85
C GLU A 43 9.95 -0.13 2.72
N GLY A 44 10.38 -0.39 3.96
CA GLY A 44 10.72 0.65 4.94
C GLY A 44 9.54 1.18 5.76
N HIS A 45 8.32 0.69 5.53
CA HIS A 45 7.14 1.11 6.28
C HIS A 45 7.19 0.65 7.75
N PRO A 46 6.89 1.51 8.74
CA PRO A 46 7.14 1.22 10.15
C PRO A 46 6.22 0.15 10.76
N LYS A 47 4.98 0.01 10.28
CA LYS A 47 3.97 -0.92 10.86
C LYS A 47 3.10 -1.60 9.79
N PRO A 48 3.64 -2.56 9.02
CA PRO A 48 2.89 -3.24 7.97
C PRO A 48 1.90 -4.24 8.59
N ARG A 49 0.71 -3.75 8.93
CA ARG A 49 -0.39 -4.55 9.47
C ARG A 49 -1.69 -4.23 8.75
N ARG A 50 -2.62 -5.19 8.75
CA ARG A 50 -3.99 -4.99 8.25
C ARG A 50 -4.62 -3.72 8.80
N PHE A 51 -5.49 -3.12 8.00
CA PHE A 51 -6.10 -1.84 8.34
C PHE A 51 -7.59 -1.79 8.05
N ILE A 52 -8.02 -2.24 6.87
CA ILE A 52 -9.41 -2.14 6.42
C ILE A 52 -10.14 -3.48 6.53
N LEU A 53 -9.46 -4.56 6.18
CA LEU A 53 -10.09 -5.87 6.08
C LEU A 53 -10.22 -6.54 7.46
N PRO A 54 -11.34 -7.25 7.71
CA PRO A 54 -11.52 -8.02 8.94
C PRO A 54 -10.40 -9.04 9.18
N ASP A 55 -10.15 -9.37 10.44
CA ASP A 55 -9.11 -10.35 10.82
C ASP A 55 -9.33 -11.73 10.18
N ASN A 56 -10.59 -12.13 9.99
CA ASN A 56 -10.96 -13.40 9.36
C ASN A 56 -10.89 -13.38 7.82
N TRP A 57 -10.54 -12.26 7.19
CA TRP A 57 -10.46 -12.19 5.73
C TRP A 57 -9.36 -13.12 5.19
N PRO A 58 -9.62 -13.87 4.10
CA PRO A 58 -8.63 -14.78 3.53
C PRO A 58 -7.29 -14.08 3.23
N LYS A 59 -6.18 -14.71 3.61
CA LYS A 59 -4.85 -14.20 3.26
C LYS A 59 -4.67 -14.24 1.74
N ASN A 60 -3.91 -13.29 1.19
CA ASN A 60 -3.62 -13.17 -0.25
C ASN A 60 -4.85 -12.96 -1.16
N VAL A 61 -5.98 -12.54 -0.59
CA VAL A 61 -7.17 -12.14 -1.35
C VAL A 61 -7.32 -10.62 -1.25
N TYR A 62 -7.12 -9.95 -2.37
CA TYR A 62 -7.10 -8.49 -2.46
C TYR A 62 -8.33 -8.01 -3.25
N PRO A 63 -9.36 -7.45 -2.60
CA PRO A 63 -10.65 -7.19 -3.24
C PRO A 63 -10.58 -6.17 -4.38
N LEU A 64 -9.66 -5.20 -4.30
CA LEU A 64 -9.52 -4.16 -5.33
C LEU A 64 -8.48 -4.52 -6.40
N ARG A 65 -7.81 -5.67 -6.27
CA ARG A 65 -6.89 -6.16 -7.28
C ARG A 65 -7.67 -6.85 -8.39
N LYS A 66 -7.84 -6.17 -9.53
CA LYS A 66 -8.46 -6.75 -10.73
C LYS A 66 -7.75 -8.05 -11.13
N ARG A 67 -8.54 -9.05 -11.51
CA ARG A 67 -8.07 -10.35 -11.99
C ARG A 67 -7.54 -10.22 -13.42
#